data_AF-A0A8J7TR74-F1
#
_entry.id   AF-A0A8J7TR74-F1
#
_cell.length_a   1.000
_cell.length_b   1.000
_cell.length_c   1.000
_cell.angle_alpha   90.00
_cell.angle_beta   90.00
_cell.angle_gamma   90.00
#
_symmetry.space_group_name_H-M   'P 1'
#
loop_
_entity.id
_entity.type
_entity.pdbx_description
1 polymer ?
#
loop_
_entity_poly.entity_id
_entity_poly.type
_entity_poly.pdbx_seq_one_letter_code
_entity_poly.pdbx_strand_id
1 'polypeptide(L)'
;MDTDDLAAAARIARAAVGIGAEVPARTYPVRRLDRDASYVLVLLGLPGAPGWIAAVDAAAQDVMTWAANPSGASTVPAADEALDLVWQPGSASRSPLYPLHRVNTPDGPRFLDLAGKLHKDLK
;
A
#
# COMPACT_ATOMS: atom_id res chain seq x y z
N MET A 1 -0.23 -2.30 14.51
CA MET A 1 -1.14 -2.91 13.54
C MET A 1 -0.99 -4.40 13.68
N ASP A 2 -2.06 -5.06 14.09
CA ASP A 2 -2.08 -6.50 14.34
C ASP A 2 -2.68 -7.26 13.15
N THR A 3 -2.78 -8.58 13.26
CA THR A 3 -3.32 -9.44 12.20
C THR A 3 -4.82 -9.20 11.96
N ASP A 4 -5.55 -8.77 12.99
CA ASP A 4 -6.99 -8.50 12.91
C ASP A 4 -7.26 -7.25 12.06
N ASP A 5 -6.43 -6.22 12.19
CA ASP A 5 -6.46 -5.02 11.34
C ASP A 5 -6.29 -5.36 9.86
N LEU A 6 -5.36 -6.27 9.52
CA LEU A 6 -5.09 -6.68 8.14
C LEU A 6 -6.28 -7.46 7.55
N ALA A 7 -6.86 -8.38 8.33
CA ALA A 7 -8.05 -9.12 7.92
C ALA A 7 -9.26 -8.20 7.75
N ALA A 8 -9.44 -7.24 8.66
CA ALA A 8 -10.49 -6.23 8.56
C ALA A 8 -10.31 -5.36 7.31
N ALA A 9 -9.10 -4.92 7.00
CA ALA A 9 -8.81 -4.13 5.81
C ALA A 9 -9.16 -4.86 4.52
N ALA A 10 -8.83 -6.15 4.40
CA ALA A 10 -9.20 -6.95 3.25
C ALA A 10 -10.72 -7.07 3.08
N ARG A 11 -11.47 -7.24 4.17
CA ARG A 11 -12.94 -7.26 4.16
C ARG A 11 -13.52 -5.92 3.72
N ILE A 12 -13.02 -4.81 4.27
CA ILE A 12 -13.46 -3.45 3.93
C ILE A 12 -13.19 -3.16 2.44
N ALA A 13 -11.99 -3.48 1.94
CA ALA A 13 -11.63 -3.29 0.54
C ALA A 13 -12.55 -4.08 -0.40
N ARG A 14 -12.85 -5.34 -0.09
CA ARG A 14 -13.76 -6.18 -0.89
C ARG A 14 -15.17 -5.58 -0.96
N ALA A 15 -15.70 -5.12 0.16
CA ALA A 15 -17.02 -4.49 0.22
C ALA A 15 -17.07 -3.22 -0.65
N ALA A 16 -15.99 -2.42 -0.65
CA ALA A 16 -15.90 -1.18 -1.41
C ALA A 16 -15.96 -1.39 -2.93
N VAL A 17 -15.35 -2.47 -3.42
CA VAL A 17 -15.29 -2.79 -4.85
C VAL A 17 -16.34 -3.81 -5.29
N GLY A 18 -17.20 -4.26 -4.37
CA GLY A 18 -18.32 -5.17 -4.66
C GLY A 18 -17.91 -6.59 -5.04
N ILE A 19 -16.81 -7.12 -4.48
CA ILE A 19 -16.33 -8.49 -4.75
C ILE A 19 -16.44 -9.37 -3.51
N GLY A 20 -16.53 -10.69 -3.71
CA GLY A 20 -16.68 -11.64 -2.63
C GLY A 20 -15.36 -12.07 -1.96
N ALA A 21 -15.49 -12.83 -0.87
CA ALA A 21 -14.38 -13.30 -0.06
C ALA A 21 -13.49 -14.34 -0.76
N GLU A 22 -14.00 -14.97 -1.81
CA GLU A 22 -13.29 -15.92 -2.67
C GLU A 22 -12.14 -15.28 -3.45
N VAL A 23 -12.19 -13.96 -3.68
CA VAL A 23 -11.11 -13.26 -4.36
C VAL A 23 -9.90 -13.15 -3.42
N PRO A 24 -8.71 -13.65 -3.80
CA PRO A 24 -7.51 -13.57 -2.97
C PRO A 24 -7.16 -12.12 -2.63
N ALA A 25 -6.63 -11.89 -1.43
CA ALA A 25 -6.18 -10.58 -0.98
C ALA A 25 -4.73 -10.66 -0.48
N ARG A 26 -3.90 -9.69 -0.86
CA ARG A 26 -2.60 -9.41 -0.24
C ARG A 26 -2.68 -8.07 0.46
N THR A 27 -2.21 -8.02 1.70
CA THR A 27 -2.29 -6.82 2.55
C THR A 27 -0.89 -6.38 2.94
N TYR A 28 -0.63 -5.09 2.82
CA TYR A 28 0.66 -4.49 3.13
C TYR A 28 0.44 -3.32 4.11
N PRO A 29 1.00 -3.38 5.33
CA PRO A 29 0.94 -2.26 6.25
C PRO A 29 1.78 -1.10 5.69
N VAL A 30 1.21 0.11 5.69
CA VAL A 30 1.90 1.32 5.21
C VAL A 30 1.85 2.40 6.28
N ARG A 31 3.02 2.91 6.69
CA ARG A 31 3.13 4.01 7.65
C ARG A 31 3.04 5.36 6.94
N ARG A 32 2.27 6.28 7.49
CA ARG A 32 2.24 7.67 7.02
C ARG A 32 3.42 8.44 7.59
N LEU A 33 4.04 9.27 6.76
CA LEU A 33 5.15 10.14 7.18
C LEU A 33 4.70 11.58 7.42
N ASP A 34 3.53 11.97 6.90
CA ASP A 34 2.96 13.31 7.08
C ASP A 34 2.17 13.47 8.38
N ARG A 35 1.81 12.37 9.05
CA ARG A 35 1.13 12.33 10.34
C ARG A 35 1.33 10.98 11.02
N ASP A 36 1.13 10.93 12.33
CA ASP A 36 1.20 9.69 13.11
C ASP A 36 -0.03 8.81 12.86
N ALA A 37 -0.01 8.11 11.73
CA ALA A 37 -1.08 7.22 11.29
C ALA A 37 -0.51 6.12 10.39
N SER A 38 -1.30 5.08 10.16
CA SER A 38 -0.98 4.00 9.22
C SER A 38 -2.24 3.58 8.48
N TYR A 39 -2.07 2.95 7.32
CA TYR A 39 -3.15 2.33 6.57
C TYR A 39 -2.68 0.99 6.02
N VAL A 40 -3.61 0.22 5.48
CA VAL A 40 -3.32 -1.04 4.80
C VAL A 40 -3.53 -0.86 3.31
N LEU A 41 -2.50 -1.14 2.52
CA LEU A 41 -2.65 -1.31 1.08
C LEU A 41 -3.13 -2.74 0.81
N VAL A 42 -4.25 -2.88 0.12
CA VAL A 42 -4.88 -4.16 -0.20
C VAL A 42 -4.85 -4.36 -1.71
N LEU A 43 -4.25 -5.46 -2.16
CA LEU A 43 -4.31 -5.93 -3.55
C LEU A 43 -5.28 -7.10 -3.61
N LEU A 44 -6.36 -6.94 -4.38
CA LEU A 44 -7.41 -7.94 -4.56
C LEU A 44 -7.25 -8.58 -5.95
N GLY A 45 -7.16 -9.91 -5.98
CA GLY A 45 -6.96 -10.69 -7.19
C GLY A 45 -5.64 -11.48 -7.20
N LEU A 46 -5.53 -12.39 -8.17
CA LEU A 46 -4.32 -13.16 -8.38
C LEU A 46 -3.19 -12.25 -8.92
N PRO A 47 -1.91 -12.49 -8.56
CA PRO A 47 -0.80 -11.77 -9.16
C PRO A 47 -0.84 -11.89 -10.70
N GLY A 48 -0.70 -10.76 -11.41
CA GLY A 48 -0.70 -10.74 -12.87
C GLY A 48 -2.07 -10.94 -13.55
N ALA A 49 -3.16 -10.97 -12.78
CA ALA A 49 -4.53 -11.03 -13.30
C ALA A 49 -5.32 -9.77 -12.94
N PRO A 50 -6.32 -9.37 -13.75
CA PRO A 50 -7.16 -8.22 -13.44
C PRO A 50 -7.74 -8.28 -12.03
N GLY A 51 -7.70 -7.15 -11.33
CA GLY A 51 -8.14 -7.05 -9.95
C GLY A 51 -8.35 -5.61 -9.50
N TRP A 52 -8.20 -5.39 -8.20
CA TRP A 52 -8.40 -4.08 -7.58
C TRP A 52 -7.28 -3.77 -6.60
N ILE A 53 -7.08 -2.49 -6.34
CA ILE A 53 -6.22 -2.02 -5.26
C ILE A 53 -6.94 -0.99 -4.41
N ALA A 54 -6.76 -1.05 -3.10
CA ALA A 54 -7.35 -0.13 -2.15
C ALA A 54 -6.36 0.28 -1.06
N ALA A 55 -6.43 1.54 -0.63
CA ALA A 55 -5.81 2.01 0.61
C ALA A 55 -6.91 2.12 1.67
N VAL A 56 -6.77 1.39 2.76
CA VAL A 56 -7.80 1.23 3.80
C VAL A 56 -7.26 1.71 5.14
N ASP A 57 -7.99 2.62 5.77
CA ASP A 57 -7.78 2.96 7.17
C ASP A 57 -8.58 1.95 8.03
N ALA A 58 -7.89 0.92 8.51
CA ALA A 58 -8.51 -0.15 9.29
C ALA A 58 -9.08 0.35 10.62
N ALA A 59 -8.42 1.33 11.25
CA ALA A 59 -8.85 1.91 12.52
C ALA A 59 -10.14 2.73 12.36
N ALA A 60 -10.26 3.48 11.26
CA ALA A 60 -11.48 4.21 10.91
C ALA A 60 -12.55 3.34 10.22
N GLN A 61 -12.24 2.09 9.90
CA GLN A 61 -13.05 1.18 9.08
C GLN A 61 -13.47 1.79 7.72
N ASP A 62 -12.57 2.56 7.10
CA ASP A 62 -12.88 3.35 5.90
C ASP A 62 -11.89 3.12 4.76
N VAL A 63 -12.35 3.32 3.52
CA VAL A 63 -11.54 3.21 2.31
C VAL A 63 -11.10 4.60 1.89
N MET A 64 -9.81 4.88 2.06
CA MET A 64 -9.25 6.17 1.68
C MET A 64 -9.34 6.40 0.17
N THR A 65 -9.04 5.36 -0.63
CA THR A 65 -9.15 5.38 -2.09
C THR A 65 -9.00 3.96 -2.64
N TRP A 66 -9.48 3.72 -3.86
CA TRP A 66 -9.32 2.47 -4.59
C TRP A 66 -9.29 2.71 -6.10
N ALA A 67 -8.75 1.75 -6.84
CA ALA A 67 -8.70 1.79 -8.30
C ALA A 67 -8.74 0.37 -8.89
N ALA A 68 -9.23 0.27 -10.13
CA ALA A 68 -9.07 -0.94 -10.92
C ALA A 68 -7.58 -1.19 -11.20
N ASN A 69 -7.16 -2.45 -11.10
CA ASN A 69 -5.82 -2.90 -11.44
C ASN A 69 -5.90 -3.95 -12.56
N PRO A 70 -6.11 -3.53 -13.82
CA PRO A 70 -6.36 -4.46 -14.93
C PRO A 70 -5.16 -5.35 -15.25
N SER A 71 -3.94 -4.94 -14.89
CA SER A 71 -2.74 -5.76 -15.11
C SER A 71 -2.47 -6.76 -13.98
N GLY A 72 -3.09 -6.58 -12.81
CA GLY A 72 -2.75 -7.36 -11.61
C GLY A 72 -1.32 -7.15 -11.12
N ALA A 73 -0.62 -6.14 -11.64
CA ALA A 73 0.74 -5.84 -11.24
C ALA A 73 0.77 -5.34 -9.80
N SER A 74 1.82 -5.71 -9.07
CA SER A 74 2.07 -5.13 -7.76
C SER A 74 2.32 -3.63 -7.90
N THR A 75 1.75 -2.82 -7.01
CA THR A 75 2.14 -1.41 -6.84
C THR A 75 3.11 -1.21 -5.68
N VAL A 76 3.44 -2.29 -4.98
CA VAL A 76 4.50 -2.35 -3.97
C VAL A 76 5.82 -2.57 -4.71
N PRO A 77 6.83 -1.71 -4.49
CA PRO A 77 8.15 -1.90 -5.12
C PRO A 77 8.77 -3.23 -4.71
N ALA A 78 9.46 -3.88 -5.65
CA ALA A 78 10.21 -5.09 -5.34
C ALA A 78 11.41 -4.72 -4.46
N ALA A 79 11.46 -5.25 -3.25
CA ALA A 79 12.62 -5.21 -2.37
C ALA A 79 12.65 -6.46 -1.52
N ASP A 80 13.81 -6.75 -0.92
CA ASP A 80 13.91 -7.75 0.13
C ASP A 80 12.87 -7.43 1.21
N GLU A 81 12.15 -8.45 1.68
CA GLU A 81 10.92 -8.39 2.50
C GLU A 81 11.05 -7.62 3.85
N ALA A 82 12.22 -7.06 4.15
CA ALA A 82 12.55 -6.42 5.42
C ALA A 82 12.43 -4.87 5.43
N LEU A 83 11.95 -4.24 4.35
CA LEU A 83 11.84 -2.79 4.29
C LEU A 83 10.43 -2.28 4.66
N ASP A 84 10.40 -1.21 5.46
CA ASP A 84 9.17 -0.52 5.85
C ASP A 84 8.51 0.13 4.63
N LEU A 85 7.24 -0.18 4.40
CA LEU A 85 6.42 0.58 3.45
C LEU A 85 5.92 1.88 4.07
N VAL A 86 6.13 2.96 3.35
CA VAL A 86 5.81 4.32 3.79
C VAL A 86 5.10 5.10 2.69
N TRP A 87 4.35 6.11 3.11
CA TRP A 87 3.72 7.04 2.19
C TRP A 87 3.53 8.43 2.81
N GLN A 88 3.59 9.46 1.98
CA GLN A 88 3.06 10.79 2.28
C GLN A 88 2.59 11.46 0.98
N PRO A 89 1.76 12.50 1.03
CA PRO A 89 1.49 13.33 -0.14
C PRO A 89 2.79 13.96 -0.66
N GLY A 90 3.05 13.84 -1.95
CA GLY A 90 4.28 14.37 -2.55
C GLY A 90 4.44 14.05 -4.03
N SER A 91 5.48 14.63 -4.63
CA SER A 91 5.81 14.44 -6.05
C SER A 91 6.19 12.98 -6.37
N ALA A 92 6.93 12.34 -5.45
CA ALA A 92 7.37 10.94 -5.56
C ALA A 92 6.27 9.92 -5.23
N SER A 93 5.32 10.28 -4.37
CA SER A 93 4.25 9.38 -3.86
C SER A 93 2.87 10.00 -4.06
N ARG A 94 2.48 10.15 -5.33
CA ARG A 94 1.28 10.89 -5.79
C ARG A 94 -0.06 10.34 -5.28
N SER A 95 -0.10 9.07 -4.89
CA SER A 95 -1.30 8.40 -4.39
C SER A 95 -0.94 7.35 -3.34
N PRO A 96 -1.76 7.14 -2.30
CA PRO A 96 -1.53 6.11 -1.28
C PRO A 96 -1.60 4.69 -1.85
N LEU A 97 -2.04 4.51 -3.10
CA LEU A 97 -2.00 3.23 -3.81
C LEU A 97 -0.58 2.84 -4.26
N TYR A 98 0.39 3.76 -4.18
CA TYR A 98 1.78 3.57 -4.59
C TYR A 98 2.72 3.95 -3.43
N PRO A 99 2.82 3.12 -2.38
CA PRO A 99 3.76 3.35 -1.30
C PRO A 99 5.20 3.13 -1.75
N LEU A 100 6.13 3.56 -0.91
CA LEU A 100 7.58 3.51 -1.14
C LEU A 100 8.23 2.63 -0.08
N HIS A 101 9.36 1.99 -0.40
CA HIS A 101 10.19 1.39 0.63
C HIS A 101 11.09 2.43 1.26
N ARG A 102 11.08 2.51 2.59
CA ARG A 102 12.06 3.30 3.34
C ARG A 102 13.34 2.48 3.51
N VAL A 103 14.43 2.98 2.93
CA VAL A 103 15.78 2.46 3.14
C VAL A 103 16.49 3.36 4.14
N ASN A 104 16.94 2.81 5.27
CA ASN A 104 17.76 3.56 6.21
C ASN A 104 19.22 3.50 5.76
N THR A 105 19.81 4.66 5.46
CA THR A 105 21.23 4.78 5.14
C THR A 105 21.96 5.61 6.21
N PRO A 106 23.31 5.58 6.26
CA PRO A 106 24.07 6.43 7.19
C PRO A 106 23.76 7.92 7.05
N ASP A 107 23.43 8.36 5.84
CA ASP A 107 23.09 9.75 5.49
C ASP A 107 21.59 10.05 5.64
N GLY A 108 20.88 9.25 6.43
CA GLY A 108 19.44 9.37 6.66
C GLY A 108 18.58 8.50 5.73
N PRO A 109 17.25 8.58 5.85
CA PRO A 109 16.35 7.75 5.05
C PRO A 109 16.42 8.09 3.56
N ARG A 110 16.23 7.08 2.72
CA ARG A 110 15.96 7.16 1.29
C ARG A 110 14.69 6.39 0.98
N PHE A 111 14.05 6.71 -0.14
CA PHE A 111 12.76 6.14 -0.48
C PHE A 111 12.79 5.55 -1.88
N LEU A 112 12.57 4.24 -1.99
CA LEU A 112 12.57 3.53 -3.25
C LEU A 112 11.14 3.47 -3.80
N ASP A 113 10.94 3.97 -5.02
CA ASP A 113 9.65 3.90 -5.70
C ASP A 113 9.46 2.64 -6.54
N LEU A 114 8.25 2.47 -7.08
CA LEU A 114 7.88 1.31 -7.90
C LEU A 114 8.72 1.20 -9.18
N ALA A 115 9.28 2.30 -9.68
CA ALA A 115 10.16 2.32 -10.85
C ALA A 115 11.62 1.97 -10.49
N GLY A 116 11.92 1.69 -9.21
CA GLY A 116 13.25 1.40 -8.72
C GLY A 116 14.11 2.66 -8.51
N LYS A 117 13.52 3.86 -8.53
CA LYS A 117 14.24 5.11 -8.31
C LYS A 117 14.28 5.43 -6.81
N LEU A 118 15.47 5.79 -6.32
CA LEU A 118 15.69 6.28 -4.96
C LEU A 118 15.53 7.79 -4.87
N HIS A 119 14.74 8.25 -3.90
CA HIS A 119 14.52 9.65 -3.58
C HIS A 119 15.14 10.00 -2.22
N LYS A 120 15.72 11.20 -2.13
CA LYS A 120 16.31 11.72 -0.89
C LYS A 120 15.26 12.35 0.03
N ASP A 121 14.21 12.90 -0.57
CA ASP A 121 13.04 13.43 0.10
C ASP A 121 11.79 13.07 -0.71
N LEU A 122 10.63 13.40 -0.16
CA LEU A 122 9.32 13.06 -0.71
C LEU A 122 8.45 14.30 -0.97
N LYS A 123 9.07 15.49 -1.01
CA LYS A 123 8.33 16.74 -1.22
C LYS A 123 8.20 17.12 -2.68
#